data_AF-A0A1J5N9U2-F1
#
_entry.id   AF-A0A1J5N9U2-F1
#
_cell.length_a   1.000
_cell.length_b   1.000
_cell.length_c   1.000
_cell.angle_alpha   90.00
_cell.angle_beta   90.00
_cell.angle_gamma   90.00
#
_symmetry.space_group_name_H-M   'P 1'
#
loop_
_entity.id
_entity.type
_entity.pdbx_description
1 polymer ?
#
loop_
_entity_poly.entity_id
_entity_poly.type
_entity_poly.pdbx_seq_one_letter_code
_entity_poly.pdbx_strand_id
1 'polypeptide(L)'
;MDVQQNDAPRLLVSGGWEFFRPNGNPGLTRTMVALSKAFNEMHYDVGLLTAREAEKLAGDDVPRWPWQKTAEEEPFTVREVAGGRKVGFLRYPSLPADADGPSKALIAKLSKEIKAYRGKVDLLIGLCDWGWVAESDYLKSNPAQVPDMLLGSGGGSGINGRIQADGRCLWVRPYDKGRSLAQVNVLQWPKRENSFAWEEAKNYTSASIGMNDTIVDNPEIDAFFQ
;
A
#
# COMPACT_ATOMS: atom_id res chain seq x y z
N MET A 1 -8.03 15.40 -17.17
CA MET A 1 -9.16 14.64 -16.57
C MET A 1 -9.14 15.02 -15.11
N ASP A 2 -10.08 15.85 -14.67
CA ASP A 2 -10.12 16.29 -13.28
C ASP A 2 -10.16 15.07 -12.37
N VAL A 3 -9.20 14.98 -11.44
CA VAL A 3 -9.36 14.12 -10.27
C VAL A 3 -10.64 14.61 -9.61
N GLN A 4 -11.74 13.84 -9.73
CA GLN A 4 -13.02 14.25 -9.16
C GLN A 4 -12.79 14.65 -7.71
N GLN A 5 -12.86 15.96 -7.43
CA GLN A 5 -12.89 16.48 -6.09
C GLN A 5 -14.25 16.06 -5.53
N ASN A 6 -14.23 14.99 -4.76
CA ASN A 6 -15.34 14.57 -3.94
C ASN A 6 -14.94 14.89 -2.49
N ASP A 7 -15.86 15.45 -1.71
CA ASP A 7 -15.68 15.77 -0.28
C ASP A 7 -15.51 14.52 0.60
N ALA A 8 -15.41 13.33 -0.01
CA ALA A 8 -15.12 12.08 0.67
C ALA A 8 -13.73 12.13 1.35
N PRO A 9 -13.59 11.58 2.56
CA PRO A 9 -12.29 11.45 3.22
C PRO A 9 -11.28 10.75 2.32
N ARG A 10 -10.06 11.31 2.27
CA ARG A 10 -8.95 10.77 1.48
C ARG A 10 -7.87 10.26 2.42
N LEU A 11 -7.29 9.12 2.07
CA LEU A 11 -6.08 8.60 2.69
C LEU A 11 -5.02 8.42 1.60
N LEU A 12 -3.84 9.01 1.80
CA LEU A 12 -2.65 8.84 0.97
C LEU A 12 -1.78 7.74 1.56
N VAL A 13 -1.51 6.71 0.76
CA VAL A 13 -0.82 5.50 1.23
C VAL A 13 0.35 5.20 0.33
N SER A 14 1.54 5.03 0.91
CA SER A 14 2.74 4.66 0.15
C SER A 14 2.98 3.15 0.23
N GLY A 15 3.43 2.57 -0.89
CA GLY A 15 3.87 1.18 -0.94
C GLY A 15 5.30 1.04 -0.41
N GLY A 16 5.85 -0.16 -0.57
CA GLY A 16 7.28 -0.38 -0.46
C GLY A 16 7.98 -0.10 -1.80
N TRP A 17 9.30 0.06 -1.77
CA TRP A 17 10.16 0.31 -2.95
C TRP A 17 10.03 1.71 -3.56
N GLU A 18 9.77 2.70 -2.72
CA GLU A 18 9.64 4.12 -3.11
C GLU A 18 11.01 4.80 -3.29
N PHE A 19 12.07 4.30 -2.63
CA PHE A 19 13.41 4.87 -2.75
C PHE A 19 14.25 4.23 -3.85
N PHE A 20 14.02 2.96 -4.13
CA PHE A 20 14.72 2.21 -5.17
C PHE A 20 13.95 0.96 -5.57
N ARG A 21 14.27 0.43 -6.76
CA ARG A 21 13.60 -0.76 -7.30
C ARG A 21 13.96 -2.02 -6.50
N PRO A 22 13.08 -3.04 -6.46
CA PRO A 22 13.32 -4.33 -5.79
C PRO A 22 14.67 -4.99 -6.09
N ASN A 23 15.17 -4.83 -7.32
CA ASN A 23 16.48 -5.34 -7.77
C ASN A 23 17.42 -4.21 -8.26
N GLY A 24 17.09 -2.96 -7.93
CA GLY A 24 17.90 -1.80 -8.30
C GLY A 24 18.99 -1.52 -7.27
N ASN A 25 20.00 -0.77 -7.70
CA ASN A 25 20.89 -0.12 -6.74
C ASN A 25 20.14 1.04 -6.09
N PRO A 26 20.34 1.27 -4.78
CA PRO A 26 19.96 2.54 -4.19
C PRO A 26 20.67 3.65 -4.99
N GLY A 27 19.91 4.66 -5.38
CA GLY A 27 20.44 5.79 -6.15
C GLY A 27 21.45 6.61 -5.34
N LEU A 28 21.77 7.81 -5.82
CA LEU A 28 22.59 8.76 -5.06
C LEU A 28 21.88 9.14 -3.75
N THR A 29 22.62 9.26 -2.64
CA THR A 29 22.09 9.70 -1.35
C THR A 29 21.29 10.99 -1.45
N ARG A 30 21.77 11.97 -2.24
CA ARG A 30 21.04 13.23 -2.49
C ARG A 30 19.63 13.01 -3.02
N THR A 31 19.44 12.00 -3.89
CA THR A 31 18.14 11.67 -4.48
C THR A 31 17.23 11.02 -3.44
N MET A 32 17.78 10.18 -2.56
CA MET A 32 17.01 9.62 -1.45
C MET A 32 16.60 10.69 -0.44
N VAL A 33 17.45 11.69 -0.18
CA VAL A 33 17.09 12.87 0.62
C VAL A 33 16.00 13.71 -0.03
N ALA A 34 16.09 13.95 -1.34
CA ALA A 34 15.09 14.70 -2.09
C ALA A 34 13.72 13.99 -2.09
N LEU A 35 13.70 12.68 -2.38
CA LEU A 35 12.52 11.82 -2.21
C LEU A 35 12.03 11.89 -0.77
N SER A 36 12.96 11.87 0.19
CA SER A 36 12.62 12.00 1.61
C SER A 36 11.96 13.35 1.97
N LYS A 37 12.24 14.43 1.25
CA LYS A 37 11.54 15.69 1.47
C LYS A 37 10.17 15.71 0.79
N ALA A 38 10.12 15.24 -0.46
CA ALA A 38 8.92 15.23 -1.29
C ALA A 38 7.76 14.48 -0.63
N PHE A 39 7.98 13.25 -0.19
CA PHE A 39 6.95 12.42 0.44
C PHE A 39 6.47 12.97 1.79
N ASN A 40 7.34 13.65 2.55
CA ASN A 40 6.92 14.34 3.78
C ASN A 40 5.98 15.51 3.48
N GLU A 41 6.31 16.28 2.45
CA GLU A 41 5.50 17.41 1.99
C GLU A 41 4.15 16.97 1.41
N MET A 42 4.10 15.78 0.80
CA MET A 42 2.85 15.18 0.32
C MET A 42 1.94 14.65 1.44
N HIS A 43 2.39 14.69 2.71
CA HIS A 43 1.59 14.36 3.89
C HIS A 43 0.87 13.00 3.83
N TYR A 44 1.62 11.94 3.49
CA TYR A 44 1.08 10.58 3.49
C TYR A 44 0.60 10.15 4.87
N ASP A 45 -0.55 9.45 4.91
CA ASP A 45 -1.16 8.99 6.14
C ASP A 45 -0.49 7.73 6.69
N VAL A 46 -0.11 6.81 5.80
CA VAL A 46 0.45 5.51 6.13
C VAL A 46 1.42 5.08 5.03
N GLY A 47 2.60 4.58 5.40
CA GLY A 47 3.55 4.03 4.45
C GLY A 47 4.11 2.69 4.90
N LEU A 48 4.40 1.82 3.93
CA LEU A 48 5.22 0.63 4.12
C LEU A 48 6.68 0.96 3.83
N LEU A 49 7.56 0.66 4.79
CA LEU A 49 9.00 0.63 4.56
C LEU A 49 9.42 -0.82 4.42
N THR A 50 10.04 -1.19 3.30
CA THR A 50 10.58 -2.54 3.15
C THR A 50 11.78 -2.75 4.06
N ALA A 51 12.08 -3.99 4.46
CA ALA A 51 13.26 -4.29 5.27
C ALA A 51 14.56 -3.81 4.60
N ARG A 52 14.64 -3.90 3.27
CA ARG A 52 15.82 -3.46 2.51
C ARG A 52 15.92 -1.94 2.43
N GLU A 53 14.81 -1.23 2.27
CA GLU A 53 14.83 0.24 2.35
C GLU A 53 15.21 0.70 3.76
N ALA A 54 14.65 0.08 4.79
CA ALA A 54 15.01 0.38 6.18
C ALA A 54 16.52 0.20 6.44
N GLU A 55 17.12 -0.88 5.94
CA GLU A 55 18.57 -1.09 6.04
C GLU A 55 19.36 0.03 5.34
N LYS A 56 18.93 0.47 4.15
CA LYS A 56 19.62 1.52 3.39
C LYS A 56 19.40 2.92 3.95
N LEU A 57 18.30 3.15 4.65
CA LEU A 57 17.96 4.41 5.31
C LEU A 57 18.42 4.46 6.78
N ALA A 58 19.13 3.44 7.27
CA ALA A 58 19.58 3.39 8.66
C ALA A 58 20.70 4.41 8.99
N GLY A 59 21.29 5.07 7.98
CA GLY A 59 22.27 6.13 8.18
C GLY A 59 21.63 7.50 8.41
N ASP A 60 22.37 8.41 9.07
CA ASP A 60 21.89 9.75 9.44
C ASP A 60 21.65 10.70 8.24
N ASP A 61 22.15 10.33 7.07
CA ASP A 61 22.11 11.18 5.88
C ASP A 61 20.73 11.25 5.21
N VAL A 62 19.82 10.31 5.47
CA VAL A 62 18.47 10.29 4.88
C VAL A 62 17.41 10.32 5.98
N PRO A 63 16.60 11.41 6.08
CA PRO A 63 15.59 11.50 7.12
C PRO A 63 14.54 10.39 6.96
N ARG A 64 14.17 9.77 8.08
CA ARG A 64 13.04 8.83 8.17
C ARG A 64 11.78 9.55 8.65
N TRP A 65 10.62 9.17 8.13
CA TRP A 65 9.36 9.80 8.54
C TRP A 65 8.58 8.99 9.56
N PRO A 66 7.73 9.64 10.37
CA PRO A 66 6.94 8.95 11.38
C PRO A 66 5.91 7.95 10.84
N TRP A 67 5.44 8.09 9.60
CA TRP A 67 4.33 7.30 9.04
C TRP A 67 4.79 6.14 8.14
N GLN A 68 6.06 6.13 7.71
CA GLN A 68 6.65 5.06 6.93
C GLN A 68 7.38 4.09 7.88
N LYS A 69 6.79 2.91 8.06
CA LYS A 69 7.23 1.93 9.06
C LYS A 69 7.42 0.57 8.44
N THR A 70 8.33 -0.22 8.98
CA THR A 70 8.37 -1.66 8.68
C THR A 70 7.25 -2.37 9.46
N ALA A 71 7.00 -3.63 9.12
CA ALA A 71 6.05 -4.46 9.86
C ALA A 71 6.52 -4.79 11.29
N GLU A 72 7.83 -4.76 11.54
CA GLU A 72 8.43 -4.99 12.86
C GLU A 72 8.30 -3.77 13.76
N GLU A 73 8.39 -2.56 13.18
CA GLU A 73 8.28 -1.30 13.93
C GLU A 73 6.84 -0.99 14.31
N GLU A 74 5.92 -1.07 13.34
CA GLU A 74 4.50 -0.79 13.55
C GLU A 74 3.65 -1.69 12.64
N PRO A 75 3.33 -2.92 13.08
CA PRO A 75 2.62 -3.88 12.25
C PRO A 75 1.20 -3.41 11.88
N PHE A 76 0.54 -2.64 12.75
CA PHE A 76 -0.83 -2.23 12.56
C PHE A 76 -1.07 -0.78 12.96
N THR A 77 -1.63 0.01 12.04
CA THR A 77 -2.01 1.41 12.26
C THR A 77 -3.51 1.58 11.99
N VAL A 78 -4.20 2.40 12.79
CA VAL A 78 -5.61 2.76 12.56
C VAL A 78 -5.71 4.25 12.23
N ARG A 79 -6.42 4.56 11.16
CA ARG A 79 -6.82 5.94 10.80
C ARG A 79 -8.33 6.07 10.93
N GLU A 80 -8.77 7.04 11.71
CA GLU A 80 -10.18 7.43 11.78
C GLU A 80 -10.48 8.39 10.63
N VAL A 81 -11.57 8.15 9.91
CA VAL A 81 -12.08 9.00 8.83
C VAL A 81 -13.43 9.58 9.22
N ALA A 82 -13.96 10.51 8.42
CA ALA A 82 -15.21 11.20 8.74
C ALA A 82 -16.35 10.23 9.09
N GLY A 83 -17.16 10.62 10.09
CA GLY A 83 -18.23 9.76 10.64
C GLY A 83 -17.75 8.71 11.63
N GLY A 84 -16.51 8.83 12.16
CA GLY A 84 -15.96 7.94 13.19
C GLY A 84 -15.59 6.54 12.68
N ARG A 85 -15.54 6.37 11.35
CA ARG A 85 -15.18 5.10 10.71
C ARG A 85 -13.68 4.87 10.79
N LYS A 86 -13.27 3.62 10.90
CA LYS A 86 -11.87 3.23 11.12
C LYS A 86 -11.35 2.42 9.96
N VAL A 87 -10.24 2.87 9.38
CA VAL A 87 -9.45 2.13 8.40
C VAL A 87 -8.20 1.59 9.09
N GLY A 88 -8.06 0.27 9.10
CA GLY A 88 -6.89 -0.42 9.63
C GLY A 88 -5.91 -0.75 8.52
N PHE A 89 -4.63 -0.55 8.78
CA PHE A 89 -3.52 -0.85 7.88
C PHE A 89 -2.61 -1.88 8.53
N LEU A 90 -2.55 -3.08 7.96
CA LEU A 90 -1.67 -4.16 8.41
C LEU A 90 -0.46 -4.24 7.47
N ARG A 91 0.73 -3.94 7.99
CA ARG A 91 2.00 -4.05 7.25
C ARG A 91 2.47 -5.49 7.27
N TYR A 92 2.77 -6.02 6.10
CA TYR A 92 3.26 -7.39 5.98
C TYR A 92 4.78 -7.37 6.12
N PRO A 93 5.38 -8.28 6.90
CA PRO A 93 6.84 -8.42 6.95
C PRO A 93 7.41 -8.68 5.56
N SER A 94 8.50 -8.00 5.20
CA SER A 94 9.22 -8.29 3.97
C SER A 94 9.67 -9.75 3.95
N LEU A 95 9.66 -10.37 2.76
CA LEU A 95 10.20 -11.71 2.60
C LEU A 95 11.74 -11.69 2.64
N PRO A 96 12.38 -12.78 3.08
CA PRO A 96 13.81 -12.99 2.85
C PRO A 96 14.16 -12.86 1.37
N ALA A 97 15.37 -12.38 1.06
CA ALA A 97 15.79 -12.08 -0.31
C ALA A 97 15.79 -13.31 -1.25
N ASP A 98 15.91 -14.51 -0.68
CA ASP A 98 15.94 -15.81 -1.35
C ASP A 98 14.58 -16.54 -1.32
N ALA A 99 13.54 -15.93 -0.76
CA ALA A 99 12.23 -16.55 -0.67
C ALA A 99 11.35 -16.23 -1.89
N ASP A 100 10.86 -17.27 -2.57
CA ASP A 100 9.90 -17.15 -3.68
C ASP A 100 8.48 -16.77 -3.22
N GLY A 101 8.20 -16.85 -1.92
CA GLY A 101 6.89 -16.55 -1.35
C GLY A 101 6.84 -16.68 0.18
N PRO A 102 5.71 -16.29 0.80
CA PRO A 102 5.55 -16.37 2.25
C PRO A 102 5.53 -17.81 2.74
N SER A 103 6.18 -18.07 3.87
CA SER A 103 6.11 -19.37 4.55
C SER A 103 4.68 -19.64 5.07
N LYS A 104 4.32 -20.92 5.24
CA LYS A 104 3.04 -21.31 5.86
C LYS A 104 2.86 -20.71 7.25
N ALA A 105 3.95 -20.58 8.01
CA ALA A 105 3.93 -19.97 9.34
C ALA A 105 3.59 -18.46 9.27
N LEU A 106 4.17 -17.74 8.30
CA LEU A 106 3.85 -16.33 8.06
C LEU A 106 2.39 -16.16 7.63
N ILE A 107 1.89 -17.00 6.71
CA ILE A 107 0.48 -16.99 6.29
C ILE A 107 -0.44 -17.22 7.49
N ALA A 108 -0.15 -18.21 8.34
CA ALA A 108 -0.95 -18.50 9.53
C ALA A 108 -0.94 -17.34 10.54
N LYS A 109 0.22 -16.69 10.73
CA LYS A 109 0.35 -15.48 11.56
C LYS A 109 -0.54 -14.35 11.04
N LEU A 110 -0.39 -13.99 9.76
CA LEU A 110 -1.18 -12.93 9.14
C LEU A 110 -2.68 -13.24 9.19
N SER A 111 -3.05 -14.49 8.93
CA SER A 111 -4.46 -14.92 8.98
C SER A 111 -5.07 -14.71 10.39
N LYS A 112 -4.30 -14.99 11.45
CA LYS A 112 -4.70 -14.72 12.84
C LYS A 112 -4.81 -13.22 13.13
N GLU A 113 -3.85 -12.43 12.67
CA GLU A 113 -3.87 -10.96 12.82
C GLU A 113 -5.05 -10.33 12.10
N ILE A 114 -5.29 -10.70 10.84
CA ILE A 114 -6.45 -10.27 10.05
C ILE A 114 -7.75 -10.59 10.77
N LYS A 115 -7.90 -11.82 11.29
CA LYS A 115 -9.09 -12.20 12.06
C LYS A 115 -9.26 -11.32 13.31
N ALA A 116 -8.18 -11.01 14.01
CA ALA A 116 -8.21 -10.19 15.22
C ALA A 116 -8.50 -8.70 14.94
N TYR A 117 -8.01 -8.15 13.83
CA TYR A 117 -8.18 -6.75 13.49
C TYR A 117 -9.47 -6.45 12.73
N ARG A 118 -10.01 -7.39 11.94
CA ARG A 118 -11.27 -7.20 11.20
C ARG A 118 -12.46 -6.77 12.06
N GLY A 119 -12.50 -7.20 13.33
CA GLY A 119 -13.56 -6.79 14.27
C GLY A 119 -13.38 -5.40 14.88
N LYS A 120 -12.25 -4.74 14.64
CA LYS A 120 -11.88 -3.45 15.24
C LYS A 120 -11.93 -2.28 14.25
N VAL A 121 -12.06 -2.57 12.95
CA VAL A 121 -12.03 -1.60 11.86
C VAL A 121 -13.12 -1.88 10.83
N ASP A 122 -13.60 -0.83 10.19
CA ASP A 122 -14.61 -0.90 9.13
C ASP A 122 -14.01 -1.39 7.80
N LEU A 123 -12.73 -1.09 7.56
CA LEU A 123 -11.96 -1.54 6.41
C LEU A 123 -10.56 -1.96 6.84
N LEU A 124 -10.14 -3.18 6.50
CA LEU A 124 -8.78 -3.67 6.75
C LEU A 124 -8.00 -3.75 5.43
N ILE A 125 -6.89 -3.02 5.36
CA ILE A 125 -6.01 -2.93 4.21
C ILE A 125 -4.66 -3.58 4.57
N GLY A 126 -4.20 -4.53 3.77
CA GLY A 126 -2.84 -5.06 3.85
C GLY A 126 -1.88 -4.24 2.99
N LEU A 127 -0.70 -3.91 3.50
CA LEU A 127 0.40 -3.31 2.74
C LEU A 127 1.49 -4.37 2.55
N CYS A 128 1.82 -4.67 1.29
CA CYS A 128 2.68 -5.81 0.95
C CYS A 128 3.72 -5.43 -0.12
N ASP A 129 4.95 -5.92 0.06
CA ASP A 129 6.10 -5.66 -0.82
C ASP A 129 6.63 -6.91 -1.55
N TRP A 130 5.87 -8.01 -1.50
CA TRP A 130 6.32 -9.34 -1.94
C TRP A 130 6.35 -9.52 -3.46
N GLY A 131 5.78 -8.58 -4.22
CA GLY A 131 5.69 -8.70 -5.66
C GLY A 131 4.52 -9.57 -6.11
N TRP A 132 4.24 -9.49 -7.41
CA TRP A 132 3.01 -10.00 -8.01
C TRP A 132 2.76 -11.48 -7.69
N VAL A 133 3.77 -12.33 -7.87
CA VAL A 133 3.62 -13.79 -7.80
C VAL A 133 3.28 -14.21 -6.37
N ALA A 134 4.12 -13.81 -5.41
CA ALA A 134 3.95 -14.14 -4.00
C ALA A 134 2.65 -13.57 -3.42
N GLU A 135 2.25 -12.35 -3.80
CA GLU A 135 0.96 -11.76 -3.40
C GLU A 135 -0.23 -12.53 -3.97
N SER A 136 -0.20 -12.87 -5.26
CA SER A 136 -1.23 -13.68 -5.92
C SER A 136 -1.39 -15.03 -5.22
N ASP A 137 -0.28 -15.70 -4.92
CA ASP A 137 -0.29 -17.02 -4.32
C ASP A 137 -0.75 -16.96 -2.85
N TYR A 138 -0.35 -15.92 -2.11
CA TYR A 138 -0.89 -15.63 -0.79
C TYR A 138 -2.41 -15.50 -0.81
N LEU A 139 -2.97 -14.68 -1.72
CA LEU A 139 -4.41 -14.44 -1.81
C LEU A 139 -5.21 -15.71 -2.16
N LYS A 140 -4.58 -16.67 -2.85
CA LYS A 140 -5.17 -17.98 -3.16
C LYS A 140 -5.03 -19.00 -2.03
N SER A 141 -4.04 -18.84 -1.16
CA SER A 141 -3.69 -19.84 -0.14
C SER A 141 -4.75 -20.02 0.95
N ASN A 142 -5.40 -18.94 1.38
CA ASN A 142 -6.46 -18.95 2.38
C ASN A 142 -7.46 -17.82 2.14
N PRO A 143 -8.33 -17.95 1.11
CA PRO A 143 -9.26 -16.88 0.71
C PRO A 143 -10.16 -16.37 1.84
N ALA A 144 -10.40 -17.18 2.87
CA ALA A 144 -11.26 -16.79 3.97
C ALA A 144 -10.62 -15.80 4.95
N GLN A 145 -9.29 -15.73 5.02
CA GLN A 145 -8.55 -14.95 6.02
C GLN A 145 -7.53 -14.00 5.37
N VAL A 146 -7.99 -13.28 4.35
CA VAL A 146 -7.29 -12.16 3.70
C VAL A 146 -7.85 -10.81 4.17
N PRO A 147 -7.12 -9.70 4.01
CA PRO A 147 -7.65 -8.36 4.26
C PRO A 147 -8.79 -8.03 3.28
N ASP A 148 -9.52 -6.96 3.55
CA ASP A 148 -10.56 -6.49 2.63
C ASP A 148 -9.94 -5.92 1.35
N MET A 149 -8.76 -5.29 1.48
CA MET A 149 -7.95 -4.83 0.35
C MET A 149 -6.48 -5.19 0.56
N LEU A 150 -5.77 -5.46 -0.52
CA LEU A 150 -4.32 -5.63 -0.52
C LEU A 150 -3.69 -4.59 -1.45
N LEU A 151 -2.88 -3.69 -0.89
CA LEU A 151 -2.05 -2.77 -1.67
C LEU A 151 -0.67 -3.41 -1.82
N GLY A 152 -0.43 -3.92 -3.02
CA GLY A 152 0.78 -4.63 -3.38
C GLY A 152 1.83 -3.72 -4.02
N SER A 153 3.09 -4.08 -3.83
CA SER A 153 4.25 -3.39 -4.40
C SER A 153 5.33 -4.43 -4.76
N GLY A 154 6.54 -3.99 -5.07
CA GLY A 154 7.62 -4.90 -5.47
C GLY A 154 7.54 -5.34 -6.93
N GLY A 155 8.26 -6.41 -7.27
CA GLY A 155 8.42 -6.85 -8.66
C GLY A 155 7.11 -7.32 -9.31
N GLY A 156 6.93 -7.03 -10.59
CA GLY A 156 5.78 -7.49 -11.39
C GLY A 156 4.89 -6.36 -11.89
N SER A 157 3.76 -6.72 -12.50
CA SER A 157 2.88 -5.77 -13.17
C SER A 157 2.03 -4.93 -12.22
N GLY A 158 1.57 -3.77 -12.70
CA GLY A 158 0.50 -3.01 -12.06
C GLY A 158 -0.87 -3.69 -12.21
N ILE A 159 -1.76 -3.42 -11.28
CA ILE A 159 -3.16 -3.88 -11.22
C ILE A 159 -4.03 -2.71 -10.75
N ASN A 160 -4.92 -2.26 -11.63
CA ASN A 160 -5.90 -1.24 -11.26
C ASN A 160 -7.18 -1.86 -10.68
N GLY A 161 -7.07 -2.52 -9.52
CA GLY A 161 -8.19 -3.17 -8.83
C GLY A 161 -8.60 -4.49 -9.46
N ARG A 162 -8.16 -5.60 -8.85
CA ARG A 162 -8.57 -6.95 -9.19
C ARG A 162 -9.18 -7.63 -7.99
N ILE A 163 -10.41 -8.11 -8.14
CA ILE A 163 -11.04 -8.93 -7.12
C ILE A 163 -10.36 -10.31 -7.07
N GLN A 164 -10.00 -10.75 -5.87
CA GLN A 164 -9.37 -12.02 -5.54
C GLN A 164 -10.01 -12.64 -4.29
N ALA A 165 -9.54 -13.84 -3.93
CA ALA A 165 -9.96 -14.53 -2.71
C ALA A 165 -11.49 -14.69 -2.59
N ASP A 166 -12.11 -15.30 -3.60
CA ASP A 166 -13.55 -15.55 -3.66
C ASP A 166 -14.41 -14.29 -3.44
N GLY A 167 -13.96 -13.16 -4.00
CA GLY A 167 -14.67 -11.88 -3.87
C GLY A 167 -14.27 -11.05 -2.66
N ARG A 168 -13.44 -11.57 -1.74
CA ARG A 168 -13.25 -10.97 -0.41
C ARG A 168 -12.14 -9.94 -0.33
N CYS A 169 -11.23 -9.91 -1.31
CA CYS A 169 -10.11 -8.98 -1.33
C CYS A 169 -10.03 -8.24 -2.66
N LEU A 170 -9.96 -6.91 -2.60
CA LEU A 170 -9.60 -6.06 -3.73
C LEU A 170 -8.08 -5.86 -3.74
N TRP A 171 -7.41 -6.41 -4.74
CA TRP A 171 -5.95 -6.33 -4.90
C TRP A 171 -5.58 -5.21 -5.87
N VAL A 172 -4.73 -4.29 -5.43
CA VAL A 172 -4.34 -3.09 -6.19
C VAL A 172 -2.82 -2.97 -6.17
N ARG A 173 -2.24 -2.66 -7.34
CA ARG A 173 -0.81 -2.41 -7.51
C ARG A 173 -0.64 -1.21 -8.46
N PRO A 174 -0.06 -0.08 -8.04
CA PRO A 174 0.27 0.98 -8.98
C PRO A 174 1.31 0.50 -10.00
N TYR A 175 1.32 1.09 -11.20
CA TYR A 175 2.40 0.87 -12.16
C TYR A 175 3.70 1.50 -11.63
N ASP A 176 4.82 0.89 -12.03
CA ASP A 176 6.12 1.21 -11.47
C ASP A 176 6.61 2.65 -11.79
N LYS A 177 7.60 3.10 -11.02
CA LYS A 177 8.35 4.35 -11.24
C LYS A 177 7.49 5.62 -11.19
N GLY A 178 6.45 5.63 -10.37
CA GLY A 178 5.56 6.81 -10.24
C GLY A 178 4.81 7.16 -11.52
N ARG A 179 4.74 6.24 -12.50
CA ARG A 179 4.03 6.50 -13.77
C ARG A 179 2.52 6.58 -13.61
N SER A 180 2.00 6.09 -12.49
CA SER A 180 0.60 6.17 -12.17
C SER A 180 0.34 6.32 -10.68
N LEU A 181 -0.70 7.06 -10.34
CA LEU A 181 -1.35 7.01 -9.04
C LEU A 181 -2.54 6.04 -9.11
N ALA A 182 -2.54 5.03 -8.24
CA ALA A 182 -3.70 4.17 -8.06
C ALA A 182 -4.71 4.84 -7.12
N GLN A 183 -5.94 5.03 -7.59
CA GLN A 183 -7.06 5.55 -6.81
C GLN A 183 -8.10 4.44 -6.63
N VAL A 184 -8.59 4.28 -5.41
CA VAL A 184 -9.76 3.44 -5.11
C VAL A 184 -10.77 4.31 -4.38
N ASN A 185 -11.99 4.34 -4.89
CA ASN A 185 -13.12 4.89 -4.14
C ASN A 185 -13.89 3.73 -3.52
N VAL A 186 -14.06 3.76 -2.19
CA VAL A 186 -14.90 2.81 -1.46
C VAL A 186 -16.29 3.41 -1.35
N LEU A 187 -17.23 2.85 -2.11
CA LEU A 187 -18.63 3.32 -2.16
C LEU A 187 -19.47 2.69 -1.05
N GLN A 188 -19.08 1.49 -0.60
CA GLN A 188 -19.74 0.78 0.49
C GLN A 188 -18.72 0.04 1.36
N TRP A 189 -18.84 0.22 2.68
CA TRP A 189 -18.01 -0.50 3.65
C TRP A 189 -18.23 -2.02 3.62
N PRO A 190 -17.17 -2.84 3.79
CA PRO A 190 -17.29 -4.28 3.97
C PRO A 190 -18.21 -4.66 5.13
N LYS A 191 -19.20 -5.51 4.87
CA LYS A 191 -20.07 -6.08 5.92
C LYS A 191 -19.46 -7.35 6.50
N ARG A 192 -19.41 -7.46 7.84
CA ARG A 192 -18.74 -8.57 8.54
C ARG A 192 -19.59 -9.84 8.72
N GLU A 193 -20.91 -9.75 8.51
CA GLU A 193 -21.88 -10.82 8.84
C GLU A 193 -21.99 -11.94 7.79
N ASN A 194 -20.93 -12.14 6.98
CA ASN A 194 -20.81 -13.04 5.84
C ASN A 194 -21.74 -12.71 4.65
N SER A 195 -21.22 -12.94 3.43
CA SER A 195 -21.73 -12.59 2.08
C SER A 195 -21.17 -11.32 1.42
N PHE A 196 -20.36 -10.49 2.12
CA PHE A 196 -19.71 -9.38 1.44
C PHE A 196 -18.71 -9.90 0.40
N ALA A 197 -18.95 -9.53 -0.86
CA ALA A 197 -18.03 -9.67 -1.96
C ALA A 197 -17.90 -8.31 -2.64
N TRP A 198 -16.69 -7.96 -3.04
CA TRP A 198 -16.44 -6.77 -3.83
C TRP A 198 -17.12 -6.89 -5.19
N GLU A 199 -17.75 -5.80 -5.60
CA GLU A 199 -18.40 -5.64 -6.89
C GLU A 199 -18.10 -4.22 -7.36
N GLU A 200 -17.51 -4.11 -8.55
CA GLU A 200 -17.15 -2.82 -9.15
C GLU A 200 -18.41 -2.01 -9.48
N ALA A 201 -18.34 -0.69 -9.41
CA ALA A 201 -19.43 0.28 -9.54
C ALA A 201 -20.55 0.18 -8.49
N LYS A 202 -20.59 -0.87 -7.67
CA LYS A 202 -21.51 -1.01 -6.54
C LYS A 202 -20.84 -0.71 -5.21
N ASN A 203 -19.73 -1.39 -4.92
CA ASN A 203 -19.05 -1.29 -3.62
C ASN A 203 -17.74 -0.51 -3.74
N TYR A 204 -17.13 -0.49 -4.93
CA TYR A 204 -15.91 0.27 -5.20
C TYR A 204 -15.80 0.70 -6.66
N THR A 205 -14.92 1.66 -6.93
CA THR A 205 -14.36 1.93 -8.27
C THR A 205 -12.85 2.07 -8.15
N SER A 206 -12.08 1.70 -9.18
CA SER A 206 -10.62 1.90 -9.20
C SER A 206 -10.13 2.56 -10.49
N ALA A 207 -9.18 3.47 -10.37
CA ALA A 207 -8.56 4.17 -11.48
C ALA A 207 -7.04 4.18 -11.34
N SER A 208 -6.35 4.05 -12.48
CA SER A 208 -4.92 4.29 -12.58
C SER A 208 -4.72 5.62 -13.29
N ILE A 209 -4.47 6.67 -12.52
CA ILE A 209 -4.24 8.01 -13.05
C ILE A 209 -2.80 8.06 -13.56
N GLY A 210 -2.62 8.06 -14.87
CA GLY A 210 -1.29 8.18 -15.48
C GLY A 210 -0.69 9.56 -15.26
N MET A 211 0.55 9.62 -14.78
CA MET A 211 1.31 10.87 -14.70
C MET A 211 1.78 11.23 -16.11
N ASN A 212 1.21 12.29 -16.67
CA ASN A 212 1.47 12.78 -18.02
C ASN A 212 1.45 14.32 -18.03
N ASP A 213 1.78 14.92 -19.18
CA ASP A 213 1.95 16.38 -19.34
C ASP A 213 0.68 17.22 -19.05
N THR A 214 -0.47 16.58 -18.80
CA THR A 214 -1.70 17.29 -18.37
C THR A 214 -1.75 17.54 -16.86
N ILE A 215 -0.91 16.86 -16.08
CA ILE A 215 -0.74 17.09 -14.65
C ILE A 215 0.51 17.95 -14.50
N VAL A 216 0.33 19.17 -13.99
CA VAL A 216 1.44 20.12 -13.81
C VAL A 216 2.26 19.70 -12.60
N ASP A 217 3.59 19.72 -12.76
CA ASP A 217 4.52 19.44 -11.67
C ASP A 217 4.34 20.44 -10.52
N ASN A 218 4.55 19.96 -9.29
CA ASN A 218 4.49 20.83 -8.12
C ASN A 218 5.87 21.50 -7.95
N PRO A 219 5.97 22.84 -8.12
CA PRO A 219 7.26 23.53 -8.07
C PRO A 219 7.96 23.44 -6.71
N GLU A 220 7.21 23.30 -5.62
CA GLU A 220 7.77 23.14 -4.27
C GLU A 220 8.42 21.77 -4.10
N ILE A 221 7.82 20.73 -4.69
CA ILE A 221 8.38 19.38 -4.70
C ILE A 221 9.60 19.31 -5.63
N ASP A 222 9.51 19.91 -6.82
CA ASP A 222 10.60 19.92 -7.81
C ASP A 222 11.86 20.60 -7.27
N ALA A 223 11.70 21.63 -6.43
CA ALA A 223 12.81 22.33 -5.80
C ALA A 223 13.70 21.42 -4.93
N PHE A 224 13.19 20.27 -4.46
CA PHE A 224 14.01 19.30 -3.72
C PHE A 224 15.00 18.53 -4.59
N PHE A 225 14.81 18.52 -5.91
CA PHE A 225 15.60 17.72 -6.86
C PHE A 225 16.60 18.53 -7.69
N GLN A 226 16.65 19.86 -7.50
CA GLN A 226 17.64 20.77 -8.10
C GLN A 226 18.92 20.82 -7.26
#